data_AF-A0A9D7BQ05-F1
#
_entry.id   AF-A0A9D7BQ05-F1
#
_cell.length_a   1.000
_cell.length_b   1.000
_cell.length_c   1.000
_cell.angle_alpha   90.00
_cell.angle_beta   90.00
_cell.angle_gamma   90.00
#
_symmetry.space_group_name_H-M   'P 1'
#
loop_
_entity.id
_entity.type
_entity.pdbx_description
1 polymer ?
#
loop_
_entity_poly.entity_id
_entity_poly.type
_entity_poly.pdbx_seq_one_letter_code
_entity_poly.pdbx_strand_id
1 'polypeptide(L)'
;MVRIFILSMVLMLLLGSPSWSKQNFSTEEPETTIIDSIPFSERLIAGLIEHKSINEASGITASLSFPGHLWTHNDSGDEAKLFLMDDNGKHISEISINNAQTGIGKI
;
A
#
# COMPACT_ATOMS: atom_id res chain seq x y z
N MET A 1 -18.99 26.44 -63.01
CA MET A 1 -18.92 25.62 -61.79
C MET A 1 -17.66 25.81 -60.93
N VAL A 2 -16.63 26.56 -61.35
CA VAL A 2 -15.43 26.83 -60.51
C VAL A 2 -15.54 28.11 -59.66
N ARG A 3 -16.43 29.06 -60.04
CA ARG A 3 -16.57 30.36 -59.35
C ARG A 3 -17.21 30.28 -57.94
N ILE A 4 -18.01 29.26 -57.66
CA ILE A 4 -18.67 29.08 -56.35
C ILE A 4 -17.71 28.53 -55.28
N PHE A 5 -16.71 27.73 -55.68
CA PHE A 5 -15.73 27.16 -54.76
C PHE A 5 -14.75 28.21 -54.20
N ILE A 6 -14.36 29.19 -55.01
CA ILE A 6 -13.41 30.24 -54.58
C ILE A 6 -14.09 31.23 -53.62
N LEU A 7 -15.38 31.52 -53.79
CA LEU A 7 -16.12 32.44 -52.91
C LEU A 7 -16.30 31.87 -51.49
N SER A 8 -16.45 30.55 -51.37
CA SER A 8 -16.55 29.83 -50.08
C SER A 8 -15.23 29.85 -49.30
N MET A 9 -14.09 29.71 -50.00
CA MET A 9 -12.77 29.66 -49.36
C MET A 9 -12.31 31.03 -48.83
N VAL A 10 -12.73 32.12 -49.47
CA VAL A 10 -12.44 33.49 -48.99
C VAL A 10 -13.30 33.86 -47.77
N LEU A 11 -14.53 33.35 -47.69
CA LEU A 11 -15.42 33.60 -46.54
C LEU A 11 -14.90 32.93 -45.25
N MET A 12 -14.27 31.76 -45.34
CA MET A 12 -13.62 31.11 -44.19
C MET A 12 -12.37 31.84 -43.67
N LEU A 13 -11.72 32.67 -44.49
CA LEU A 13 -10.55 33.46 -44.08
C LEU A 13 -10.94 34.79 -43.41
N LEU A 14 -12.14 35.31 -43.70
CA LEU A 14 -12.64 36.59 -43.14
C LEU A 14 -13.33 36.45 -41.78
N LEU A 15 -13.83 35.27 -41.42
CA LEU A 15 -14.59 35.08 -40.17
C LEU A 15 -13.72 34.81 -38.93
N GLY A 16 -12.39 34.89 -39.06
CA GLY A 16 -11.46 34.59 -37.98
C GLY A 16 -11.55 33.13 -37.57
N SER A 17 -10.42 32.52 -37.20
CA SER A 17 -10.50 31.27 -36.45
C SER A 17 -11.36 31.55 -35.21
N PRO A 18 -12.29 30.68 -34.79
CA PRO A 18 -12.77 30.76 -33.42
C PRO A 18 -11.51 30.77 -32.57
N SER A 19 -11.24 31.91 -31.92
CA SER A 19 -10.22 32.00 -30.91
C SER A 19 -10.71 31.03 -29.86
N TRP A 20 -10.24 29.79 -29.95
CA TRP A 20 -10.30 28.86 -28.87
C TRP A 20 -9.52 29.58 -27.79
N SER A 21 -10.24 30.32 -26.95
CA SER A 21 -9.75 30.85 -25.71
C SER A 21 -9.06 29.66 -25.09
N LYS A 22 -7.72 29.67 -25.05
CA LYS A 22 -6.99 28.86 -24.09
C LYS A 22 -7.65 29.26 -22.79
N GLN A 23 -8.59 28.44 -22.33
CA GLN A 23 -8.98 28.48 -20.96
C GLN A 23 -7.63 28.35 -20.29
N ASN A 24 -7.19 29.43 -19.64
CA ASN A 24 -6.12 29.34 -18.69
C ASN A 24 -6.73 28.45 -17.61
N PHE A 25 -6.69 27.14 -17.88
CA PHE A 25 -6.79 26.15 -16.86
C PHE A 25 -5.57 26.50 -16.04
N SER A 26 -5.78 27.32 -15.01
CA SER A 26 -4.78 27.45 -13.98
C SER A 26 -4.43 26.00 -13.67
N THR A 27 -3.18 25.65 -13.92
CA THR A 27 -2.51 24.58 -13.19
C THR A 27 -2.40 25.02 -11.74
N GLU A 28 -3.54 25.28 -11.11
CA GLU A 28 -3.72 24.99 -9.71
C GLU A 28 -3.96 23.49 -9.76
N GLU A 29 -2.85 22.74 -9.83
CA GLU A 29 -2.83 21.39 -9.27
C GLU A 29 -3.64 21.51 -7.98
N PRO A 30 -4.66 20.64 -7.74
CA PRO A 30 -5.30 20.67 -6.44
C PRO A 30 -4.15 20.64 -5.44
N GLU A 31 -4.08 21.65 -4.56
CA GLU A 31 -3.27 21.54 -3.36
C GLU A 31 -3.84 20.32 -2.65
N THR A 32 -3.34 19.16 -3.05
CA THR A 32 -3.31 17.97 -2.26
C THR A 32 -2.51 18.46 -1.08
N THR A 33 -3.23 18.88 -0.05
CA THR A 33 -2.67 18.87 1.28
C THR A 33 -2.28 17.42 1.47
N ILE A 34 -1.04 17.10 1.10
CA ILE A 34 -0.43 15.83 1.44
C ILE A 34 -0.53 15.88 2.96
N ILE A 35 -1.45 15.12 3.54
CA ILE A 35 -1.38 14.78 4.96
C ILE A 35 -0.17 13.84 5.03
N ASP A 36 1.02 14.40 4.81
CA ASP A 36 2.30 13.72 4.60
C ASP A 36 2.84 13.14 5.90
N SER A 37 2.14 13.37 6.99
CA SER A 37 2.46 12.77 8.25
C SER A 37 1.25 12.89 9.17
N ILE A 38 0.47 11.82 9.28
CA ILE A 38 0.14 11.42 10.65
C ILE A 38 1.48 10.90 11.18
N PRO A 39 2.21 11.66 12.02
CA PRO A 39 3.49 11.20 12.51
C PRO A 39 3.25 9.90 13.29
N PHE A 40 4.03 8.88 12.99
CA PHE A 40 4.17 7.78 13.95
C PHE A 40 4.68 8.36 15.26
N SER A 41 4.25 7.79 16.39
CA SER A 41 4.83 8.13 17.68
C SER A 41 6.32 7.79 17.70
N GLU A 42 7.04 8.27 18.71
CA GLU A 42 8.38 7.78 18.98
C GLU A 42 8.38 6.24 19.11
N ARG A 43 9.48 5.61 18.71
CA ARG A 43 9.68 4.17 18.87
C ARG A 43 9.70 3.85 20.36
N LEU A 44 8.78 3.00 20.80
CA LEU A 44 8.75 2.45 22.15
C LEU A 44 9.29 1.01 22.13
N ILE A 45 10.07 0.65 23.16
CA ILE A 45 10.32 -0.77 23.47
C ILE A 45 9.07 -1.29 24.17
N ALA A 46 8.27 -2.10 23.47
CA ALA A 46 7.04 -2.69 24.02
C ALA A 46 7.32 -3.83 25.01
N GLY A 47 8.41 -4.57 24.82
CA GLY A 47 8.76 -5.70 25.68
C GLY A 47 9.90 -6.54 25.11
N LEU A 48 10.23 -7.63 25.80
CA LEU A 48 11.22 -8.61 25.36
C LEU A 48 10.48 -9.91 25.03
N ILE A 49 10.73 -10.47 23.84
CA ILE A 49 10.19 -11.78 23.49
C ILE A 49 10.89 -12.84 24.34
N GLU A 50 10.12 -13.51 25.20
CA GLU A 50 10.66 -14.46 26.17
C GLU A 50 10.89 -15.86 25.56
N HIS A 51 10.14 -16.21 24.52
CA HIS A 51 10.19 -17.55 23.93
C HIS A 51 11.36 -17.70 22.97
N LYS A 52 12.36 -18.50 23.37
CA LYS A 52 13.60 -18.70 22.61
C LYS A 52 13.43 -19.31 21.22
N SER A 53 12.32 -20.03 20.98
CA SER A 53 12.01 -20.58 19.65
C SER A 53 11.66 -19.49 18.64
N ILE A 54 11.28 -18.29 19.09
CA ILE A 54 11.03 -17.13 18.25
C ILE A 54 12.37 -16.40 18.08
N ASN A 55 13.12 -16.74 17.03
CA ASN A 55 14.47 -16.25 16.80
C ASN A 55 14.55 -15.21 15.66
N GLU A 56 13.44 -14.97 14.95
CA GLU A 56 13.34 -14.03 13.84
C GLU A 56 12.13 -13.11 13.94
N ALA A 57 10.93 -13.67 14.21
CA ALA A 57 9.67 -12.91 14.31
C ALA A 57 9.37 -11.99 13.09
N SER A 58 9.58 -12.49 11.87
CA SER A 58 9.52 -11.70 10.62
C SER A 58 8.15 -11.14 10.27
N GLY A 59 7.08 -11.72 10.83
CA GLY A 59 5.72 -11.20 10.73
C GLY A 59 5.10 -11.00 12.12
N ILE A 60 4.33 -9.92 12.31
CA ILE A 60 3.54 -9.72 13.52
C ILE A 60 2.16 -9.12 13.20
N THR A 61 1.12 -9.62 13.88
CA THR A 61 -0.24 -9.07 13.75
C THR A 61 -1.01 -9.20 15.05
N ALA A 62 -1.95 -8.28 15.31
CA ALA A 62 -2.82 -8.37 16.47
C ALA A 62 -3.80 -9.55 16.32
N SER A 63 -4.01 -10.29 17.40
CA SER A 63 -5.00 -11.35 17.45
C SER A 63 -6.42 -10.77 17.47
N LEU A 64 -7.25 -11.19 16.51
CA LEU A 64 -8.67 -10.80 16.48
C LEU A 64 -9.50 -11.47 17.58
N SER A 65 -9.12 -12.69 17.98
CA SER A 65 -9.85 -13.48 18.97
C SER A 65 -9.38 -13.26 20.41
N PHE A 66 -8.15 -12.75 20.58
CA PHE A 66 -7.54 -12.51 21.89
C PHE A 66 -6.98 -11.09 21.96
N PRO A 67 -7.81 -10.09 22.32
CA PRO A 67 -7.35 -8.71 22.47
C PRO A 67 -6.13 -8.62 23.40
N GLY A 68 -5.18 -7.73 23.08
CA GLY A 68 -3.92 -7.58 23.80
C GLY A 68 -2.85 -8.64 23.46
N HIS A 69 -3.11 -9.50 22.47
CA HIS A 69 -2.16 -10.53 22.05
C HIS A 69 -1.74 -10.36 20.59
N LEU A 70 -0.55 -10.85 20.28
CA LEU A 70 0.12 -10.74 19.00
C LEU A 70 0.49 -12.14 18.48
N TRP A 71 0.20 -12.39 17.21
CA TRP A 71 0.68 -13.55 16.48
C TRP A 71 1.97 -13.23 15.75
N THR A 72 2.93 -14.16 15.76
CA THR A 72 4.16 -14.08 14.98
C THR A 72 4.58 -15.44 14.43
N HIS A 73 5.55 -15.45 13.51
CA HIS A 73 6.19 -16.65 12.97
C HIS A 73 7.65 -16.35 12.62
N ASN A 74 8.48 -17.40 12.53
CA ASN A 74 9.78 -17.34 11.85
C ASN A 74 9.57 -17.78 10.39
N ASP A 75 10.27 -17.20 9.44
CA ASP A 75 10.15 -17.54 8.01
C ASP A 75 11.46 -18.07 7.40
N SER A 76 12.56 -18.07 8.15
CA SER A 76 13.85 -18.65 7.74
C SER A 76 14.04 -20.10 8.21
N GLY A 77 13.66 -21.05 7.36
CA GLY A 77 14.03 -22.47 7.52
C GLY A 77 13.46 -23.19 8.74
N ASP A 78 12.46 -22.58 9.40
CA ASP A 78 11.81 -23.13 10.58
C ASP A 78 10.62 -24.02 10.24
N GLU A 79 10.16 -24.79 11.23
CA GLU A 79 8.88 -25.49 11.13
C GLU A 79 7.73 -24.48 10.97
N ALA A 80 6.70 -24.85 10.21
CA ALA A 80 5.53 -23.99 10.04
C ALA A 80 4.76 -23.85 11.36
N LYS A 81 5.10 -22.82 12.13
CA LYS A 81 4.57 -22.56 13.47
C LYS A 81 4.07 -21.13 13.58
N LEU A 82 2.99 -20.97 14.33
CA LEU A 82 2.52 -19.68 14.81
C LEU A 82 2.73 -19.60 16.30
N PHE A 83 3.20 -18.45 16.76
CA PHE A 83 3.40 -18.16 18.17
C PHE A 83 2.46 -17.04 18.61
N LEU A 84 1.78 -17.24 19.73
CA LEU A 84 0.98 -16.23 20.41
C LEU A 84 1.76 -15.69 21.60
N MET A 85 1.86 -14.37 21.70
CA MET A 85 2.40 -13.66 22.85
C MET A 85 1.49 -12.52 23.26
N ASP A 86 1.60 -12.04 24.50
CA ASP A 86 0.99 -10.75 24.86
C ASP A 86 1.82 -9.56 24.30
N ASP A 87 1.31 -8.35 24.48
CA ASP A 87 1.95 -7.12 24.02
C ASP A 87 3.25 -6.74 24.75
N ASN A 88 3.60 -7.46 25.83
CA ASN A 88 4.88 -7.34 26.54
C ASN A 88 5.90 -8.42 26.13
N GLY A 89 5.55 -9.31 25.19
CA GLY A 89 6.41 -10.36 24.67
C GLY A 89 6.39 -11.67 25.47
N LYS A 90 5.48 -11.81 26.44
CA LYS A 90 5.32 -13.04 27.21
C LYS A 90 4.69 -14.12 26.34
N HIS A 91 5.28 -15.31 26.35
CA HIS A 91 4.75 -16.45 25.61
C HIS A 91 3.40 -16.92 26.14
N ILE A 92 2.46 -17.17 25.24
CA ILE A 92 1.12 -17.69 25.57
C ILE A 92 0.88 -19.07 24.96
N SER A 93 1.18 -19.26 23.66
CA SER A 93 0.97 -20.54 22.98
C SER A 93 1.80 -20.68 21.71
N GLU A 94 2.00 -21.93 21.27
CA GLU A 94 2.55 -22.31 19.96
C GLU A 94 1.53 -23.20 19.22
N ILE A 95 1.41 -23.03 17.90
CA ILE A 95 0.56 -23.86 17.04
C ILE A 95 1.38 -24.32 15.83
N SER A 96 1.53 -25.63 15.66
CA SER A 96 2.10 -26.22 14.45
C SER A 96 1.05 -26.31 13.34
N ILE A 97 1.40 -25.81 12.15
CA ILE A 97 0.59 -25.92 10.94
C ILE A 97 1.06 -27.13 10.15
N ASN A 98 0.25 -28.19 10.18
CA ASN A 98 0.52 -29.39 9.39
C ASN A 98 0.30 -29.11 7.89
N ASN A 99 1.12 -29.75 7.05
CA ASN A 99 1.04 -29.66 5.59
C ASN A 99 1.20 -28.25 5.01
N ALA A 100 1.86 -27.34 5.73
CA ALA A 100 2.30 -26.08 5.15
C ALA A 100 3.28 -26.37 4.01
N GLN A 101 2.99 -25.86 2.81
CA GLN A 101 3.84 -26.03 1.64
C GLN A 101 4.66 -24.77 1.43
N THR A 102 5.98 -24.91 1.37
CA THR A 102 6.85 -23.86 0.85
C THR A 102 6.76 -23.89 -0.68
N GLY A 103 6.68 -22.74 -1.33
CA GLY A 103 6.43 -22.60 -2.79
C GLY A 103 7.49 -23.17 -3.74
N ILE A 104 8.45 -23.96 -3.25
CA ILE A 104 9.37 -24.73 -4.09
C ILE A 104 8.84 -26.16 -4.23
N GLY A 105 7.96 -26.33 -5.23
CA GLY A 105 7.68 -27.66 -5.74
C GLY A 105 9.00 -28.31 -6.16
N LYS A 106 9.36 -29.43 -5.52
CA LYS A 106 10.28 -30.38 -6.12
C LYS A 106 9.63 -30.88 -7.41
N ILE A 107 10.16 -30.43 -8.55
CA ILE A 107 9.97 -31.07 -9.87
C ILE A 107 10.97 -32.22 -9.97
#